data_AF-A0A1U7NHT3-F1
#
_entry.id   AF-A0A1U7NHT3-F1
#
_cell.length_a   1.000
_cell.length_b   1.000
_cell.length_c   1.000
_cell.angle_alpha   90.00
_cell.angle_beta   90.00
_cell.angle_gamma   90.00
#
_symmetry.space_group_name_H-M   'P 1'
#
loop_
_entity.id
_entity.type
_entity.pdbx_description
1 polymer ?
#
loop_
_entity_poly.entity_id
_entity_poly.type
_entity_poly.pdbx_seq_one_letter_code
_entity_poly.pdbx_strand_id
1 'polypeptide(L)' 'MTTDAQKRARNNYNARKLTNKTVSFNKNTESDLLRWLENKSFGPYVKKLIKEDMEKQAK' A
#
# COMPACT_ATOMS: atom_id res chain seq x y z
N MET A 1 -24.77 7.40 -5.74
CA MET A 1 -24.91 5.96 -5.42
C MET A 1 -24.12 5.15 -6.43
N THR A 2 -23.22 4.27 -5.99
CA THR A 2 -22.51 3.34 -6.89
C THR A 2 -23.44 2.19 -7.24
N THR A 3 -23.64 1.92 -8.53
CA THR A 3 -24.50 0.82 -8.98
C THR A 3 -23.84 -0.53 -8.69
N ASP A 4 -24.62 -1.60 -8.59
CA ASP A 4 -24.06 -2.94 -8.38
C ASP A 4 -23.20 -3.40 -9.56
N ALA A 5 -23.51 -2.93 -10.78
CA ALA A 5 -22.65 -3.13 -11.95
C ALA A 5 -21.26 -2.49 -11.76
N GLN A 6 -21.21 -1.26 -11.25
CA GLN A 6 -19.94 -0.56 -10.95
C GLN A 6 -19.15 -1.28 -9.84
N LYS A 7 -19.80 -1.80 -8.79
CA LYS A 7 -19.14 -2.59 -7.75
C LYS A 7 -18.53 -3.87 -8.32
N ARG A 8 -19.27 -4.62 -9.14
CA ARG A 8 -18.79 -5.84 -9.81
C ARG A 8 -17.61 -5.55 -10.72
N ALA A 9 -17.69 -4.48 -11.52
CA ALA A 9 -16.60 -4.05 -12.38
C ALA A 9 -15.32 -3.71 -11.59
N ARG A 10 -15.45 -2.96 -10.49
CA ARG A 10 -14.32 -2.63 -9.60
C ARG A 10 -13.68 -3.89 -9.02
N ASN A 11 -14.50 -4.81 -8.51
CA ASN A 11 -14.01 -6.04 -7.91
C ASN A 11 -13.30 -6.93 -8.93
N ASN A 12 -13.83 -7.04 -10.15
CA ASN A 12 -13.19 -7.80 -11.24
C ASN A 12 -11.85 -7.19 -11.63
N TYR A 13 -11.76 -5.87 -11.75
CA TYR A 13 -10.48 -5.20 -12.03
C TYR A 13 -9.47 -5.45 -10.91
N ASN A 14 -9.88 -5.23 -9.66
CA ASN A 14 -9.02 -5.43 -8.49
C ASN A 14 -8.50 -6.86 -8.42
N ALA A 15 -9.36 -7.86 -8.62
CA ALA A 15 -8.97 -9.27 -8.58
C ALA A 15 -8.01 -9.66 -9.72
N ARG A 16 -8.14 -9.05 -10.90
CA ARG A 16 -7.33 -9.42 -12.08
C ARG A 16 -6.05 -8.63 -12.24
N LYS A 17 -5.99 -7.40 -11.71
CA LYS A 17 -4.93 -6.44 -12.02
C LYS A 17 -4.15 -5.96 -10.81
N LEU A 18 -4.68 -6.15 -9.60
CA LEU A 18 -4.03 -5.68 -8.39
C LEU A 18 -3.62 -6.87 -7.52
N THR A 19 -2.43 -6.78 -6.94
CA THR A 19 -2.02 -7.64 -5.83
C THR A 19 -1.83 -6.77 -4.62
N ASN A 20 -2.62 -7.03 -3.57
CA ASN A 20 -2.54 -6.27 -2.34
C ASN A 20 -1.45 -6.87 -1.45
N LYS A 21 -0.53 -6.02 -0.98
CA LYS A 21 0.43 -6.34 0.07
C LYS A 21 0.10 -5.46 1.26
N THR A 22 -0.36 -6.07 2.35
CA THR A 22 -0.77 -5.38 3.59
C THR A 22 0.28 -5.57 4.66
N VAL A 23 0.48 -4.52 5.47
CA VAL A 23 1.39 -4.50 6.61
C VAL A 23 0.59 -4.01 7.81
N SER A 24 0.65 -4.79 8.89
CA SER A 24 -0.01 -4.45 10.15
C SER A 24 0.99 -3.83 11.09
N PHE A 25 0.56 -2.79 11.82
CA PHE A 25 1.35 -2.15 12.86
C PHE A 25 0.73 -2.36 14.23
N ASN A 26 1.56 -2.65 15.22
CA ASN A 26 1.18 -2.68 16.61
C ASN A 26 1.17 -1.26 17.18
N LYS A 27 -0.02 -0.80 17.59
CA LYS A 27 -0.24 0.55 18.11
C LYS A 27 0.57 0.87 19.37
N ASN A 28 0.98 -0.15 20.14
CA ASN A 28 1.67 0.05 21.41
C ASN A 28 3.19 0.05 21.26
N THR A 29 3.73 -0.79 20.38
CA THR A 29 5.19 -0.97 20.22
C THR A 29 5.77 -0.23 19.02
N GLU A 30 4.94 0.13 18.04
CA GLU A 30 5.35 0.80 16.79
C GLU A 30 4.68 2.18 16.65
N SER A 31 4.39 2.81 17.79
CA SER A 31 3.72 4.12 17.84
C SER A 31 4.55 5.23 17.18
N ASP A 32 5.88 5.12 17.23
CA ASP A 32 6.84 5.98 16.56
C ASP A 32 6.78 5.84 15.03
N LEU A 33 6.68 4.62 14.51
CA LEU A 33 6.51 4.35 13.08
C LEU A 33 5.18 4.92 12.58
N LEU A 34 4.10 4.73 13.34
CA LEU A 34 2.79 5.29 13.02
C LEU A 34 2.83 6.82 13.00
N ARG A 35 3.49 7.45 13.98
CA ARG A 35 3.68 8.91 14.02
C ARG A 35 4.51 9.41 12.85
N TRP A 36 5.56 8.68 12.44
CA TRP A 36 6.37 9.04 11.28
C TRP A 36 5.58 8.97 9.96
N LEU A 37 4.63 8.06 9.86
CA LEU A 37 3.78 7.85 8.69
C LEU A 37 2.57 8.79 8.62
N GLU A 38 2.23 9.49 9.70
CA GLU A 38 0.98 10.25 9.85
C GLU A 38 0.74 11.28 8.73
N ASN A 39 1.81 11.91 8.24
CA ASN A 39 1.74 12.90 7.15
C ASN A 39 2.16 12.34 5.78
N LYS A 40 2.33 11.02 5.64
CA LYS A 40 2.85 10.38 4.43
C LYS A 40 1.80 9.45 3.84
N SER A 41 1.72 9.44 2.50
CA SER A 41 0.96 8.40 1.80
C SER A 41 1.76 7.09 1.83
N PHE A 42 1.30 6.13 2.62
CA PHE A 42 2.00 4.86 2.88
C PHE A 42 2.33 4.10 1.58
N GLY A 43 1.36 3.95 0.67
CA GLY A 43 1.56 3.20 -0.58
C GLY A 43 2.69 3.75 -1.46
N PRO A 44 2.65 5.04 -1.84
CA PRO A 44 3.75 5.71 -2.55
C PRO A 44 5.08 5.64 -1.81
N TYR A 45 5.08 5.82 -0.49
CA TYR A 45 6.29 5.78 0.33
C TYR A 45 6.97 4.41 0.27
N VAL A 46 6.22 3.32 0.50
CA VAL A 46 6.74 1.95 0.42
C VAL A 46 7.25 1.63 -0.98
N LYS A 47 6.53 2.03 -2.04
CA LYS A 47 6.97 1.82 -3.43
C LYS A 47 8.28 2.53 -3.74
N LYS A 48 8.50 3.73 -3.19
CA LYS A 48 9.76 4.46 -3.33
C LYS A 48 10.91 3.70 -2.67
N LEU A 49 10.72 3.26 -1.43
CA LEU A 49 11.73 2.47 -0.70
C LEU A 49 12.10 1.18 -1.44
N ILE A 50 11.11 0.44 -1.96
CA ILE A 50 11.34 -0.79 -2.73
C ILE A 50 12.17 -0.50 -3.99
N LYS A 51 11.85 0.58 -4.73
CA LYS A 51 12.62 0.94 -5.93
C LYS A 51 14.06 1.30 -5.61
N GLU A 52 14.27 2.12 -4.58
CA GLU A 52 15.61 2.51 -4.14
C GLU A 52 16.43 1.30 -3.67
N ASP A 53 15.79 0.35 -2.99
CA ASP A 53 16.41 -0.90 -2.59
C ASP A 53 16.79 -1.78 -3.80
N MET A 54 15.87 -1.97 -4.76
CA MET A 54 16.15 -2.67 -6.01
C MET A 54 17.32 -2.06 -6.78
N GLU A 55 17.39 -0.73 -6.87
CA GLU A 55 18.47 -0.01 -7.54
C GLU A 55 19.82 -0.17 -6.84
N LYS A 56 19.83 -0.26 -5.50
CA LYS A 56 21.04 -0.50 -4.72
C LYS A 56 21.58 -1.92 -4.91
N GLN A 57 20.69 -2.91 -4.99
CA GLN A 57 21.08 -4.32 -5.18
C GLN A 57 21.56 -4.62 -6.61
N ALA A 58 21.19 -3.79 -7.58
CA ALA A 58 21.62 -3.94 -8.98
C ALA A 58 23.02 -3.35 -9.27
N LYS A 59 23.65 -2.70 -8.29
CA LYS A 59 25.02 -2.15 -8.37
C LYS A 59 26.00 -3.03 -7.62
#